data_AF-A0A9X3WIP7-F1
#
_entry.id   AF-A0A9X3WIP7-F1
#
_cell.length_a   1.000
_cell.length_b   1.000
_cell.length_c   1.000
_cell.angle_alpha   90.00
_cell.angle_beta   90.00
_cell.angle_gamma   90.00
#
_symmetry.space_group_name_H-M   'P 1'
#
loop_
_entity.id
_entity.type
_entity.pdbx_description
1 polymer ?
#
loop_
_entity_poly.entity_id
_entity_poly.type
_entity_poly.pdbx_seq_one_letter_code
_entity_poly.pdbx_strand_id
1 'polypeptide(L)'
;MDELFFVILPWFLLFCSIIGIVYSIKRKLTYVWGFLLCVIGISVYLFGFQVVGGFEGIGLSLLSALPFTIGLFILFISWIGKKM
;
A
#
# COMPACT_ATOMS: atom_id res chain seq x y z
N MET A 1 13.46 -19.23 -4.75
CA MET A 1 13.69 -17.84 -5.20
C MET A 1 12.45 -16.98 -5.02
N ASP A 2 11.28 -17.61 -4.85
CA ASP A 2 9.97 -16.98 -4.75
C ASP A 2 9.72 -16.27 -3.41
N GLU A 3 10.21 -16.83 -2.30
CA GLU A 3 10.01 -16.27 -0.95
C GLU A 3 10.66 -14.90 -0.78
N LEU A 4 11.83 -14.68 -1.37
CA LEU A 4 12.52 -13.39 -1.35
C LEU A 4 11.69 -12.32 -2.06
N PHE A 5 11.02 -12.66 -3.16
CA PHE A 5 10.15 -11.74 -3.88
C PHE A 5 8.93 -11.37 -3.07
N PHE A 6 8.29 -12.35 -2.42
CA PHE A 6 7.14 -12.13 -1.55
C PHE A 6 7.47 -11.25 -0.34
N VAL A 7 8.72 -11.26 0.14
CA VAL A 7 9.17 -10.41 1.24
C VAL A 7 9.63 -9.03 0.76
N ILE A 8 10.40 -8.96 -0.33
CA ILE A 8 11.02 -7.70 -0.78
C ILE A 8 10.03 -6.78 -1.49
N LEU A 9 9.08 -7.34 -2.25
CA LEU A 9 8.14 -6.55 -3.05
C LEU A 9 7.22 -5.65 -2.18
N PRO A 10 6.59 -6.14 -1.09
CA PRO A 10 5.80 -5.29 -0.19
C PRO A 10 6.66 -4.20 0.45
N TRP A 11 7.89 -4.52 0.85
CA TRP A 11 8.83 -3.54 1.41
C TRP A 11 9.19 -2.43 0.41
N PHE A 12 9.41 -2.79 -0.85
CA PHE A 12 9.66 -1.84 -1.92
C PHE A 12 8.42 -0.95 -2.19
N LEU A 13 7.23 -1.54 -2.24
CA LEU A 13 5.95 -0.83 -2.37
C LEU A 13 5.68 0.13 -1.20
N LEU A 14 6.04 -0.26 0.02
CA LEU A 14 5.94 0.58 1.21
C LEU A 14 6.84 1.81 1.05
N PHE A 15 8.09 1.59 0.65
CA PHE A 15 9.06 2.66 0.45
C PHE A 15 8.62 3.65 -0.64
N CYS A 16 8.16 3.14 -1.79
CA CYS A 16 7.56 3.97 -2.84
C CYS A 16 6.36 4.76 -2.35
N SER A 17 5.48 4.14 -1.55
CA SER A 17 4.30 4.83 -1.00
C SER A 17 4.70 5.94 -0.02
N ILE A 18 5.71 5.72 0.83
CA ILE A 18 6.24 6.73 1.75
C ILE A 18 6.85 7.91 0.99
N ILE A 19 7.64 7.65 -0.06
CA ILE A 19 8.18 8.71 -0.93
C ILE A 19 7.04 9.49 -1.58
N GLY A 20 6.00 8.78 -2.05
CA GLY A 20 4.78 9.38 -2.59
C GLY A 20 4.07 10.31 -1.61
N ILE A 21 3.95 9.91 -0.34
CA ILE A 21 3.41 10.75 0.75
C ILE A 21 4.25 12.02 0.90
N VAL A 22 5.57 11.88 1.06
CA VAL A 22 6.47 13.03 1.25
C VAL A 22 6.38 14.00 0.07
N TYR A 23 6.35 13.48 -1.15
CA TYR A 23 6.20 14.31 -2.35
C TYR A 23 4.82 14.99 -2.43
N SER A 24 3.75 14.27 -2.08
CA SER A 24 2.39 14.80 -2.08
C SER A 24 2.19 15.89 -1.03
N ILE A 25 2.77 15.73 0.16
CA ILE A 25 2.76 16.75 1.22
C ILE A 25 3.49 18.00 0.75
N LYS A 26 4.70 17.85 0.17
CA LYS A 26 5.47 18.98 -0.36
C LYS A 26 4.72 19.77 -1.44
N ARG A 27 3.88 19.10 -2.24
CA ARG A 27 3.09 19.72 -3.31
C ARG A 27 1.67 20.13 -2.87
N LYS A 28 1.29 19.95 -1.59
CA LYS A 28 -0.07 20.15 -1.05
C LYS A 28 -1.17 19.48 -1.89
N LEU A 29 -0.90 18.28 -2.39
CA LEU A 29 -1.85 17.55 -3.23
C LEU A 29 -2.73 16.62 -2.39
N THR A 30 -3.99 16.46 -2.79
CA THR A 30 -4.98 15.58 -2.12
C THR A 30 -4.62 14.08 -2.18
N TYR A 31 -3.59 13.70 -2.93
CA TYR A 31 -3.11 12.32 -3.04
C TYR A 31 -2.64 11.69 -1.72
N VAL A 32 -2.40 12.50 -0.68
CA VAL A 32 -1.92 12.03 0.65
C VAL A 32 -2.82 10.93 1.21
N TRP A 33 -4.13 11.04 1.06
CA TRP A 33 -5.10 10.06 1.57
C TRP A 33 -4.99 8.71 0.85
N GLY A 34 -4.80 8.71 -0.46
CA GLY A 34 -4.63 7.48 -1.24
C GLY A 34 -3.33 6.76 -0.88
N PHE A 35 -2.23 7.49 -0.71
CA PHE A 35 -0.97 6.89 -0.28
C PHE A 35 -1.01 6.38 1.16
N LEU A 36 -1.71 7.06 2.08
CA LEU A 36 -1.93 6.58 3.46
C LEU A 36 -2.64 5.22 3.48
N LEU A 37 -3.70 5.07 2.67
CA LEU A 37 -4.42 3.79 2.54
C LEU A 37 -3.54 2.68 1.97
N CYS A 38 -2.67 2.99 0.99
CA CYS A 38 -1.68 2.04 0.50
C CYS A 38 -0.70 1.61 1.60
N VAL A 39 -0.19 2.54 2.41
CA VAL A 39 0.71 2.23 3.53
C VAL A 39 0.03 1.34 4.57
N ILE A 40 -1.23 1.62 4.91
CA ILE A 40 -2.00 0.80 5.86
C ILE A 40 -2.16 -0.62 5.31
N GLY A 41 -2.58 -0.78 4.04
CA GLY A 41 -2.74 -2.09 3.42
C GLY A 41 -1.45 -2.91 3.39
N ILE A 42 -0.34 -2.28 2.99
CA ILE A 42 0.98 -2.96 2.96
C ILE A 42 1.46 -3.31 4.38
N SER A 43 1.21 -2.45 5.36
CA SER A 43 1.60 -2.71 6.76
C SER A 43 0.82 -3.89 7.33
N VAL A 44 -0.49 -3.96 7.09
CA VAL A 44 -1.33 -5.09 7.55
C VAL A 44 -0.96 -6.38 6.80
N TYR A 45 -0.62 -6.30 5.51
CA TYR A 45 -0.08 -7.44 4.75
C TYR A 45 1.20 -7.98 5.39
N LEU A 46 2.18 -7.12 5.66
CA LEU A 46 3.44 -7.50 6.30
C LEU A 46 3.21 -8.08 7.70
N PHE A 47 2.25 -7.55 8.45
CA PHE A 47 1.89 -8.06 9.78
C PHE A 47 1.27 -9.46 9.70
N GLY A 48 0.33 -9.69 8.78
CA GLY A 48 -0.25 -11.01 8.54
C GLY A 48 0.78 -12.04 8.09
N PHE A 49 1.68 -11.64 7.19
CA PHE A 49 2.70 -12.52 6.63
C PHE A 49 3.84 -12.84 7.60
N GLN A 50 4.40 -11.85 8.31
CA GLN A 50 5.58 -12.02 9.17
C GLN A 50 5.26 -12.32 10.63
N VAL A 51 4.16 -11.80 11.19
CA VAL A 51 3.89 -11.87 12.64
C VAL A 51 2.91 -12.97 12.99
N VAL A 52 1.80 -13.10 12.23
CA VAL A 52 0.75 -14.09 12.53
C VAL A 52 1.14 -15.46 12.00
N GLY A 53 1.51 -15.55 10.71
CA GLY A 53 1.83 -16.82 10.06
C GLY A 53 0.63 -17.78 9.98
N GLY A 54 0.81 -18.92 9.30
CA GLY A 54 -0.23 -19.94 9.16
C GLY A 54 -1.49 -19.49 8.39
N PHE A 55 -2.59 -20.22 8.56
CA PHE A 55 -3.84 -19.99 7.82
C PHE A 55 -4.49 -18.63 8.15
N GLU A 56 -4.38 -18.19 9.40
CA GLU A 56 -4.90 -16.90 9.86
C GLU A 56 -4.12 -15.72 9.26
N GLY A 57 -2.80 -15.84 9.12
CA GLY A 57 -1.96 -14.84 8.46
C GLY A 57 -2.28 -14.66 6.98
N ILE A 58 -2.67 -15.74 6.29
CA ILE A 58 -3.12 -15.68 4.88
C ILE A 58 -4.43 -14.90 4.78
N GLY A 59 -5.40 -15.16 5.67
CA GLY A 59 -6.66 -14.42 5.71
C GLY A 59 -6.47 -12.92 5.96
N LEU A 60 -5.60 -12.57 6.90
CA LEU A 60 -5.27 -11.17 7.21
C LEU A 60 -4.61 -10.45 6.03
N SER A 61 -3.72 -11.16 5.31
CA SER A 61 -3.04 -10.67 4.11
C SER A 61 -4.00 -10.48 2.93
N LEU A 62 -5.06 -11.28 2.86
CA LEU A 62 -6.08 -11.15 1.83
C LEU A 62 -7.02 -9.98 2.14
N LEU A 63 -7.36 -9.80 3.42
CA LEU A 63 -8.15 -8.65 3.87
C LEU A 63 -7.41 -7.33 3.61
N SER A 64 -6.08 -7.30 3.77
CA SER A 64 -5.28 -6.10 3.57
C SER A 64 -5.13 -5.68 2.10
N ALA A 65 -5.43 -6.58 1.15
CA ALA A 65 -5.49 -6.22 -0.26
C ALA A 65 -6.62 -5.20 -0.56
N LEU A 66 -7.68 -5.18 0.24
CA LEU A 66 -8.81 -4.23 0.11
C LEU A 66 -8.40 -2.78 0.37
N PRO A 67 -7.85 -2.39 1.55
CA PRO A 67 -7.41 -1.02 1.77
C PRO A 67 -6.30 -0.61 0.78
N PHE A 68 -5.44 -1.53 0.37
CA PHE A 68 -4.41 -1.26 -0.64
C PHE A 68 -5.02 -0.91 -2.01
N THR A 69 -5.97 -1.70 -2.51
CA THR A 69 -6.64 -1.45 -3.79
C THR A 69 -7.50 -0.19 -3.76
N ILE A 70 -8.18 0.09 -2.64
CA ILE A 70 -8.92 1.36 -2.46
C ILE A 70 -7.95 2.56 -2.53
N GLY A 71 -6.80 2.47 -1.87
CA GLY A 71 -5.75 3.51 -1.93
C GLY A 71 -5.28 3.76 -3.37
N LEU A 72 -4.97 2.69 -4.12
CA LEU A 72 -4.60 2.78 -5.53
C LEU A 72 -5.71 3.39 -6.39
N PHE A 73 -6.96 3.03 -6.14
CA PHE A 73 -8.10 3.56 -6.88
C PHE A 73 -8.28 5.06 -6.67
N ILE A 74 -8.14 5.54 -5.43
CA ILE A 74 -8.18 6.96 -5.09
C ILE A 74 -7.03 7.71 -5.77
N LEU A 75 -5.80 7.15 -5.75
CA LEU A 75 -4.65 7.74 -6.44
C LEU A 75 -4.91 7.82 -7.95
N PHE A 76 -5.48 6.78 -8.55
CA PHE A 76 -5.79 6.72 -9.97
C PHE A 76 -6.85 7.75 -10.38
N ILE A 77 -7.98 7.84 -9.66
CA ILE A 77 -9.02 8.86 -9.90
C ILE A 77 -8.45 10.27 -9.70
N SER A 78 -7.69 10.48 -8.63
CA SER A 78 -7.14 11.80 -8.36
C SER A 78 -6.10 12.18 -9.44
N TRP A 79 -5.42 11.20 -10.05
CA TRP A 79 -4.47 11.43 -11.15
C TRP A 79 -5.20 11.76 -12.44
N ILE A 80 -6.29 11.04 -12.76
CA ILE A 80 -7.13 11.31 -13.94
C ILE A 80 -7.80 12.69 -13.82
N GLY A 81 -8.32 13.02 -12.64
CA GLY A 81 -9.05 14.27 -12.38
C GLY A 81 -8.18 15.52 -12.38
N LYS A 82 -6.85 15.38 -12.25
CA LYS A 82 -5.90 16.50 -12.44
C LYS A 82 -5.48 16.67 -13.90
N LYS A 83 -5.74 15.68 -14.75
CA LYS A 83 -5.39 15.69 -16.18
C LYS A 83 -6.52 16.24 -17.07
N MET A 84 -7.73 16.36 -16.53
CA MET A 84 -8.82 17.20 -17.05
C MET A 84 -8.64 18.64 -16.57
#